data_AF-A0A433QG44-F1
#
_entry.id   AF-A0A433QG44-F1
#
_cell.length_a   1.000
_cell.length_b   1.000
_cell.length_c   1.000
_cell.angle_alpha   90.00
_cell.angle_beta   90.00
_cell.angle_gamma   90.00
#
_symmetry.space_group_name_H-M   'P 1'
#
loop_
_entity.id
_entity.type
_entity.pdbx_description
1 polymer ?
#
loop_
_entity_poly.entity_id
_entity_poly.type
_entity_poly.pdbx_seq_one_letter_code
_entity_poly.pdbx_strand_id
1 'polypeptide(L)'
;MLLAEMLRYYPELRDLSIFGQHHSDTALLKFPRSCPLLETLKIVPADLDNKIFSLRCSIAALTSVLHCCTHLTSLSIGANTTIGDVFLRILVTIPTRLKTLSLNNCIKVTGEFAGAEMGSPLELTQLKKLHLFGCDKMSPIFITRLLRRSRSLMFLHLANHLNNNIMLIEVLSLYKFRFRGRPRMNNWCQCKQLFGVAGDWVIASSEMLMLELLDVSSPSE
;
A
#
# COMPACT_ATOMS: atom_id res chain seq x y z
N MET A 1 9.85 28.12 -11.02
CA MET A 1 10.31 27.97 -9.64
C MET A 1 10.32 26.48 -9.31
N LEU A 2 11.48 25.91 -9.00
CA LEU A 2 11.61 24.47 -8.74
C LEU A 2 10.94 24.14 -7.40
N LEU A 3 10.10 23.10 -7.33
CA LEU A 3 9.39 22.67 -6.11
C LEU A 3 10.28 22.63 -4.86
N ALA A 4 11.52 22.15 -5.00
CA ALA A 4 12.49 22.08 -3.91
C ALA A 4 12.91 23.45 -3.35
N GLU A 5 12.82 24.52 -4.15
CA GLU A 5 13.17 25.88 -3.73
C GLU A 5 12.02 26.51 -2.93
N MET A 6 10.78 26.26 -3.32
CA MET A 6 9.60 26.65 -2.55
C MET A 6 9.56 25.98 -1.18
N LEU A 7 9.88 24.68 -1.13
CA LEU A 7 9.79 23.89 0.09
C LEU A 7 10.80 24.32 1.18
N ARG A 8 11.84 25.09 0.83
CA ARG A 8 12.76 25.69 1.81
C ARG A 8 12.09 26.72 2.72
N TYR A 9 11.01 27.34 2.27
CA TYR A 9 10.26 28.31 3.07
C TYR A 9 9.27 27.67 4.05
N TYR A 10 9.11 26.34 3.99
CA TYR A 10 8.15 25.58 4.82
C TYR A 10 8.85 24.41 5.54
N PRO A 11 9.78 24.67 6.47
CA PRO A 11 10.52 23.61 7.17
C PRO A 11 9.65 22.72 8.05
N GLU A 12 8.54 23.28 8.55
CA GLU A 12 7.57 22.61 9.42
C GLU A 12 6.47 21.87 8.64
N LEU A 13 6.61 21.72 7.30
CA LEU A 13 5.60 21.06 6.48
C LEU A 13 5.46 19.58 6.87
N ARG A 14 4.26 19.19 7.31
CA ARG A 14 3.91 17.82 7.70
C ARG A 14 3.23 17.03 6.57
N ASP A 15 2.49 17.72 5.72
CA ASP A 15 1.72 17.11 4.64
C ASP A 15 2.09 17.72 3.30
N LEU A 16 2.55 16.89 2.38
CA LEU A 16 2.88 17.29 1.01
C LEU A 16 2.14 16.40 0.03
N SER A 17 1.32 17.02 -0.81
CA SER A 17 0.72 16.37 -1.98
C SER A 17 1.27 17.02 -3.24
N ILE A 18 1.90 16.22 -4.09
CA ILE A 18 2.48 16.64 -5.35
C ILE A 18 1.60 16.06 -6.47
N PHE A 19 1.03 16.94 -7.29
CA PHE A 19 0.18 16.57 -8.43
C PHE A 19 0.90 16.88 -9.74
N GLY A 20 0.84 15.99 -10.73
CA GLY A 20 1.44 16.26 -12.04
C GLY A 20 2.03 15.04 -12.75
N GLN A 21 2.40 15.22 -14.02
CA GLN A 21 3.00 14.16 -14.85
C GLN A 21 4.54 14.17 -14.87
N HIS A 22 5.16 15.25 -14.39
CA HIS A 22 6.61 15.44 -14.42
C HIS A 22 7.11 15.89 -13.05
N HIS A 23 7.15 14.98 -12.09
CA HIS A 23 7.95 15.23 -10.89
C HIS A 23 9.40 14.98 -11.27
N SER A 24 10.16 16.05 -11.40
CA SER A 24 11.60 15.90 -11.57
C SER A 24 12.15 15.22 -10.31
N ASP A 25 12.81 14.07 -10.47
CA ASP A 25 13.59 13.43 -9.41
C ASP A 25 14.49 14.43 -8.67
N THR A 26 14.94 15.48 -9.36
CA THR A 26 15.73 16.55 -8.75
C THR A 26 15.00 17.25 -7.60
N ALA A 27 13.68 17.43 -7.70
CA ALA A 27 12.89 18.01 -6.61
C ALA A 27 12.80 17.01 -5.45
N LEU A 28 12.44 15.75 -5.76
CA LEU A 28 12.30 14.67 -4.78
C LEU A 28 13.62 14.30 -4.07
N LEU A 29 14.77 14.54 -4.70
CA LEU A 29 16.10 14.36 -4.11
C LEU A 29 16.50 15.52 -3.19
N LYS A 30 15.98 16.74 -3.43
CA LYS A 30 16.41 17.95 -2.71
C LYS A 30 15.49 18.31 -1.55
N PHE A 31 14.17 18.17 -1.73
CA PHE A 31 13.22 18.61 -0.71
C PHE A 31 13.20 17.82 0.60
N PRO A 32 13.59 16.52 0.68
CA PRO A 32 13.52 15.79 1.95
C PRO A 32 14.39 16.42 3.04
N ARG A 33 15.45 17.15 2.65
CA ARG A 33 16.31 17.92 3.56
C ARG A 33 15.69 19.23 4.01
N SER A 34 14.72 19.75 3.26
CA SER A 34 14.03 21.00 3.58
C SER A 34 12.82 20.79 4.48
N CYS A 35 12.17 19.61 4.42
CA CYS A 35 11.00 19.29 5.23
C CYS A 35 11.23 17.98 6.04
N PRO A 36 12.11 18.00 7.07
CA PRO A 36 12.44 16.80 7.84
C PRO A 36 11.27 16.28 8.70
N LEU A 37 10.30 17.15 9.01
CA LEU A 37 9.11 16.84 9.81
C LEU A 37 7.95 16.28 8.99
N LEU A 38 8.17 15.95 7.72
CA LEU A 38 7.12 15.44 6.85
C LEU A 38 6.56 14.10 7.37
N GLU A 39 5.25 14.07 7.58
CA GLU A 39 4.50 12.90 8.04
C GLU A 39 3.73 12.22 6.91
N THR A 40 3.28 13.00 5.93
CA THR A 40 2.50 12.52 4.79
C THR A 40 3.12 12.98 3.48
N LEU A 41 3.42 12.04 2.60
CA LEU A 41 3.77 12.30 1.21
C LEU A 41 2.80 11.59 0.28
N LYS A 42 2.11 12.37 -0.56
CA LYS A 42 1.28 11.85 -1.65
C LYS A 42 1.83 12.36 -2.97
N ILE A 43 2.13 11.43 -3.85
CA ILE A 43 2.52 11.73 -5.21
C ILE A 43 1.41 11.18 -6.11
N VAL A 44 0.67 12.09 -6.74
CA VAL A 44 -0.55 11.79 -7.49
C VAL A 44 -0.30 12.08 -8.97
N PRO A 45 -0.45 11.08 -9.86
CA PRO A 45 -0.39 11.33 -11.29
C PRO A 45 -1.49 12.31 -11.70
N ALA A 46 -1.21 13.18 -12.67
CA ALA A 46 -2.15 14.23 -13.08
C ALA A 46 -3.47 13.71 -13.68
N ASP A 47 -3.48 12.46 -14.14
CA ASP A 47 -4.65 11.86 -14.80
C ASP A 47 -4.83 10.44 -14.23
N LEU A 48 -5.94 10.23 -13.53
CA LEU A 48 -6.31 8.93 -12.95
C LEU A 48 -7.09 8.06 -13.96
N ASP A 49 -7.57 8.65 -15.05
CA ASP A 49 -8.52 8.01 -15.98
C ASP A 49 -7.83 7.29 -17.15
N ASN A 50 -6.55 7.59 -17.40
CA ASN A 50 -5.78 6.97 -18.48
C ASN A 50 -4.69 6.02 -17.97
N LYS A 51 -4.80 4.74 -18.35
CA LYS A 51 -3.83 3.63 -18.08
C LYS A 51 -2.39 3.87 -18.57
N ILE A 52 -2.10 5.01 -19.20
CA ILE A 52 -0.86 5.30 -19.92
C ILE A 52 0.05 6.28 -19.14
N PHE A 53 -0.49 7.05 -18.19
CA PHE A 53 0.32 8.03 -17.47
C PHE A 53 0.96 7.43 -16.22
N SER A 54 2.18 6.96 -16.44
CA SER A 54 3.07 6.49 -15.39
C SER A 54 3.63 7.67 -14.60
N LEU A 55 3.48 7.59 -13.27
CA LEU A 55 4.36 8.31 -12.37
C LEU A 55 5.81 7.82 -12.58
N ARG A 56 6.75 8.76 -12.75
CA ARG A 56 8.18 8.46 -12.92
C ARG A 56 8.96 9.12 -11.80
N CYS A 57 8.96 8.48 -10.63
CA CYS A 57 9.87 8.84 -9.54
C CYS A 57 10.88 7.71 -9.39
N SER A 58 12.17 8.02 -9.47
CA SER A 58 13.19 6.99 -9.29
C SER A 58 13.19 6.43 -7.89
N ILE A 59 13.70 5.21 -7.80
CA ILE A 59 13.96 4.54 -6.53
C ILE A 59 14.90 5.40 -5.67
N ALA A 60 15.93 6.02 -6.26
CA ALA A 60 16.86 6.88 -5.54
C ALA A 60 16.17 8.08 -4.87
N ALA A 61 15.26 8.75 -5.58
CA ALA A 61 14.48 9.85 -5.05
C ALA A 61 13.61 9.42 -3.85
N LEU A 62 12.89 8.31 -3.98
CA LEU A 62 12.04 7.79 -2.90
C LEU A 62 12.86 7.29 -1.71
N THR A 63 13.99 6.64 -1.95
CA THR A 63 14.93 6.24 -0.90
C THR A 63 15.44 7.45 -0.13
N SER A 64 15.74 8.57 -0.80
CA SER A 64 16.12 9.81 -0.13
C SER A 64 15.01 10.35 0.77
N VAL A 65 13.75 10.27 0.34
CA VAL A 65 12.59 10.64 1.17
C VAL A 65 12.55 9.77 2.43
N LEU A 66 12.65 8.44 2.27
CA LEU A 66 12.58 7.50 3.39
C LEU A 66 13.70 7.70 4.43
N HIS A 67 14.89 8.12 3.99
CA HIS A 67 16.01 8.39 4.90
C HIS A 67 15.93 9.74 5.60
N CYS A 68 15.47 10.79 4.91
CA CYS A 68 15.47 12.14 5.46
C CYS A 68 14.20 12.47 6.24
N CYS A 69 13.05 11.95 5.84
CA CYS A 69 11.76 12.18 6.49
C CYS A 69 11.49 11.07 7.51
N THR A 70 12.20 11.08 8.64
CA THR A 70 12.10 10.05 9.69
C THR A 70 10.75 10.01 10.40
N HIS A 71 9.96 11.09 10.26
CA HIS A 71 8.60 11.21 10.76
C HIS A 71 7.53 10.70 9.78
N LEU A 72 7.91 10.23 8.60
CA LEU A 72 6.96 9.82 7.57
C LEU A 72 6.14 8.61 8.05
N THR A 73 4.82 8.83 8.15
CA THR A 73 3.84 7.80 8.55
C THR A 73 2.92 7.41 7.40
N SER A 74 2.80 8.21 6.36
CA SER A 74 1.95 7.93 5.20
C SER A 74 2.67 8.20 3.89
N LEU A 75 2.76 7.19 3.03
CA LEU A 75 3.34 7.29 1.70
C LEU A 75 2.36 6.77 0.64
N SER A 76 2.05 7.60 -0.35
CA SER A 76 1.25 7.22 -1.52
C SER A 76 1.99 7.57 -2.80
N ILE A 77 2.30 6.55 -3.60
CA ILE A 77 3.09 6.67 -4.84
C ILE A 77 2.50 5.82 -5.96
N GLY A 78 1.17 5.79 -6.05
CA GLY A 78 0.46 4.97 -7.02
C GLY A 78 0.78 5.31 -8.49
N ALA A 79 0.44 4.38 -9.38
CA ALA A 79 0.69 4.42 -10.82
C ALA A 79 2.16 4.62 -11.21
N ASN A 80 3.09 4.26 -10.32
CA ASN A 80 4.51 4.39 -10.57
C ASN A 80 5.04 3.15 -11.29
N THR A 81 5.57 3.34 -12.51
CA THR A 81 6.14 2.23 -13.31
C THR A 81 7.65 2.08 -13.15
N THR A 82 8.30 2.94 -12.38
CA THR A 82 9.74 2.81 -12.07
C THR A 82 9.97 2.05 -10.77
N ILE A 83 8.98 1.97 -9.87
CA ILE A 83 9.08 1.16 -8.64
C ILE A 83 8.71 -0.30 -8.89
N GLY A 84 9.44 -1.21 -8.26
CA GLY A 84 9.20 -2.64 -8.27
C GLY A 84 9.76 -3.28 -7.00
N ASP A 85 10.11 -4.57 -7.06
CA ASP A 85 10.56 -5.32 -5.88
C ASP A 85 11.85 -4.78 -5.23
N VAL A 86 12.69 -4.07 -5.98
CA VAL A 86 13.85 -3.35 -5.42
C VAL A 86 13.38 -2.29 -4.42
N PHE A 87 12.32 -1.55 -4.75
CA PHE A 87 11.77 -0.54 -3.85
C PHE A 87 11.06 -1.18 -2.64
N LEU A 88 10.33 -2.28 -2.83
CA LEU A 88 9.77 -3.03 -1.71
C LEU A 88 10.86 -3.54 -0.76
N ARG A 89 11.98 -4.04 -1.28
CA ARG A 89 13.15 -4.43 -0.47
C ARG A 89 13.67 -3.28 0.36
N ILE A 90 13.83 -2.11 -0.24
CA ILE A 90 14.26 -0.90 0.47
C ILE A 90 13.24 -0.53 1.57
N LEU A 91 11.94 -0.59 1.28
CA LEU A 91 10.89 -0.30 2.27
C LEU A 91 10.91 -1.26 3.47
N VAL A 92 11.25 -2.54 3.26
CA VAL A 92 11.30 -3.52 4.36
C VAL A 92 12.64 -3.55 5.10
N THR A 93 13.70 -2.93 4.55
CA THR A 93 15.02 -2.87 5.20
C THR A 93 15.27 -1.53 5.92
N ILE A 94 14.68 -0.44 5.45
CA ILE A 94 14.78 0.85 6.14
C ILE A 94 13.82 0.83 7.34
N PRO A 95 14.27 1.20 8.54
CA PRO A 95 13.38 1.39 9.68
C PRO A 95 12.46 2.58 9.40
N THR A 96 11.20 2.31 9.10
CA THR A 96 10.20 3.35 8.84
C THR A 96 9.12 3.36 9.92
N ARG A 97 8.51 4.53 10.12
CA ARG A 97 7.31 4.70 10.96
C ARG A 97 6.02 4.64 10.12
N LEU A 98 6.10 4.04 8.93
CA LEU A 98 5.00 4.00 7.98
C LEU A 98 3.83 3.20 8.56
N LYS A 99 2.70 3.89 8.71
CA LYS A 99 1.40 3.36 9.09
C LYS A 99 0.51 3.16 7.87
N THR A 100 0.70 3.94 6.81
CA THR A 100 -0.07 3.85 5.57
C THR A 100 0.85 3.80 4.37
N LEU A 101 0.65 2.80 3.52
CA LEU A 101 1.37 2.64 2.26
C LEU A 101 0.38 2.39 1.12
N SER A 102 0.45 3.21 0.07
CA SER A 102 -0.33 3.03 -1.15
C SER A 102 0.58 2.88 -2.36
N LEU A 103 0.51 1.70 -2.99
CA LEU A 103 1.23 1.32 -4.21
C LEU A 103 0.26 0.99 -5.34
N ASN A 104 -0.97 1.52 -5.30
CA ASN A 104 -1.99 1.22 -6.32
C ASN A 104 -1.44 1.39 -7.74
N ASN A 105 -1.78 0.50 -8.67
CA ASN A 105 -1.37 0.52 -10.08
C ASN A 105 0.15 0.49 -10.29
N CYS A 106 0.95 0.05 -9.31
CA CYS A 106 2.39 -0.12 -9.48
C CYS A 106 2.68 -1.51 -10.06
N ILE A 107 2.50 -1.64 -11.38
CA ILE A 107 2.49 -2.93 -12.11
C ILE A 107 3.79 -3.75 -12.05
N LYS A 108 4.92 -3.14 -11.68
CA LYS A 108 6.22 -3.82 -11.52
C LYS A 108 6.48 -4.32 -10.10
N VAL A 109 5.57 -4.03 -9.16
CA VAL A 109 5.62 -4.54 -7.79
C VAL A 109 4.99 -5.93 -7.78
N THR A 110 5.80 -6.95 -7.53
CA THR A 110 5.38 -8.37 -7.55
C THR A 110 5.50 -9.03 -6.18
N GLY A 111 6.40 -8.57 -5.31
CA GLY A 111 6.63 -9.18 -4.00
C GLY A 111 7.24 -10.58 -4.08
N GLU A 112 7.80 -10.98 -5.22
CA GLU A 112 8.36 -12.32 -5.43
C GLU A 112 9.60 -12.57 -4.57
N PHE A 113 10.36 -11.53 -4.24
CA PHE A 113 11.51 -11.63 -3.33
C PHE A 113 11.14 -12.24 -1.96
N ALA A 114 9.88 -12.09 -1.54
CA ALA A 114 9.39 -12.64 -0.29
C ALA A 114 9.33 -14.17 -0.27
N GLY A 115 9.34 -14.84 -1.43
CA GLY A 115 9.46 -16.29 -1.51
C GLY A 115 10.91 -16.78 -1.39
N ALA A 116 11.85 -16.05 -2.00
CA ALA A 116 13.26 -16.44 -2.08
C ALA A 116 14.05 -16.11 -0.80
N GLU A 117 13.73 -15.00 -0.13
CA GLU A 117 14.47 -14.51 1.03
C GLU A 117 13.81 -14.99 2.34
N MET A 118 13.74 -16.31 2.55
CA MET A 118 13.33 -16.97 3.79
C MET A 118 14.31 -16.65 4.94
N GLY A 119 14.32 -15.41 5.42
CA GLY A 119 15.17 -14.99 6.55
C GLY A 119 15.31 -13.48 6.73
N SER A 120 15.05 -12.67 5.69
CA SER A 120 15.13 -11.21 5.83
C SER A 120 14.00 -10.69 6.75
N PRO A 121 14.33 -9.84 7.75
CA PRO A 121 13.32 -9.22 8.57
C PRO A 121 12.48 -8.28 7.71
N LEU A 122 11.14 -8.41 7.81
CA LEU A 122 10.24 -7.40 7.28
C LEU A 122 10.01 -6.34 8.36
N GLU A 123 10.65 -5.18 8.22
CA GLU A 123 10.58 -4.09 9.21
C GLU A 123 9.28 -3.25 9.14
N LEU A 124 8.34 -3.60 8.26
CA LEU A 124 7.02 -2.95 8.15
C LEU A 124 6.05 -3.35 9.29
N THR A 125 6.55 -3.39 10.52
CA THR A 125 5.82 -3.85 11.71
C THR A 125 4.76 -2.87 12.19
N GLN A 126 4.89 -1.58 11.84
CA GLN A 126 3.96 -0.50 12.21
C GLN A 126 2.88 -0.23 11.15
N LEU A 127 2.91 -0.96 10.04
CA LEU A 127 2.01 -0.73 8.92
C LEU A 127 0.58 -1.13 9.27
N LYS A 128 -0.32 -0.14 9.27
CA LYS A 128 -1.75 -0.29 9.57
C LYS A 128 -2.62 -0.42 8.32
N LYS A 129 -2.25 0.28 7.25
CA LYS A 129 -3.01 0.35 6.01
C LYS A 129 -2.11 0.07 4.80
N LEU A 130 -2.53 -0.87 3.96
CA LEU A 130 -1.82 -1.19 2.73
C LEU A 130 -2.79 -1.21 1.55
N HIS A 131 -2.46 -0.48 0.48
CA HIS A 131 -3.23 -0.45 -0.77
C HIS A 131 -2.40 -0.94 -1.96
N LEU A 132 -2.90 -1.99 -2.63
CA LEU A 132 -2.26 -2.71 -3.73
C LEU A 132 -3.20 -2.92 -4.92
N PHE A 133 -4.25 -2.10 -5.03
CA PHE A 133 -5.19 -2.18 -6.14
C PHE A 133 -4.44 -2.04 -7.47
N GLY A 134 -4.72 -2.89 -8.46
CA GLY A 134 -4.04 -2.86 -9.77
C GLY A 134 -2.57 -3.27 -9.75
N CYS A 135 -2.07 -3.85 -8.65
CA CYS A 135 -0.79 -4.57 -8.63
C CYS A 135 -0.99 -6.02 -9.08
N ASP A 136 -1.35 -6.23 -10.35
CA ASP A 136 -1.84 -7.51 -10.89
C ASP A 136 -0.83 -8.66 -10.87
N LYS A 137 0.44 -8.38 -10.55
CA LYS A 137 1.51 -9.38 -10.39
C LYS A 137 1.91 -9.62 -8.94
N MET A 138 1.17 -9.06 -7.98
CA MET A 138 1.48 -9.22 -6.56
C MET A 138 1.38 -10.68 -6.12
N SER A 139 2.38 -11.14 -5.37
CA SER A 139 2.49 -12.50 -4.88
C SER A 139 1.70 -12.69 -3.58
N PRO A 140 0.89 -13.76 -3.46
CA PRO A 140 0.19 -14.07 -2.20
C PRO A 140 1.15 -14.39 -1.05
N ILE A 141 2.39 -14.83 -1.36
CA ILE A 141 3.42 -15.13 -0.37
C ILE A 141 3.86 -13.85 0.35
N PHE A 142 4.02 -12.73 -0.38
CA PHE A 142 4.36 -11.44 0.21
C PHE A 142 3.30 -11.00 1.23
N ILE A 143 2.02 -11.06 0.87
CA ILE A 143 0.91 -10.71 1.75
C ILE A 143 0.88 -11.60 2.99
N THR A 144 1.04 -12.91 2.80
CA THR A 144 1.06 -13.88 3.90
C THR A 144 2.20 -13.58 4.88
N ARG A 145 3.40 -13.28 4.37
CA ARG A 145 4.54 -12.89 5.21
C ARG A 145 4.33 -11.57 5.92
N LEU A 146 3.73 -10.58 5.25
CA LEU A 146 3.39 -9.31 5.85
C LEU A 146 2.41 -9.49 7.01
N LEU A 147 1.34 -10.29 6.85
CA LEU A 147 0.36 -10.57 7.91
C LEU A 147 1.00 -11.28 9.11
N ARG A 148 1.93 -12.21 8.86
CA ARG A 148 2.66 -12.92 9.93
C ARG A 148 3.57 -12.02 10.76
N ARG A 149 4.03 -10.89 10.19
CA ARG A 149 5.03 -10.00 10.82
C ARG A 149 4.42 -8.69 11.30
N SER A 150 3.49 -8.11 10.57
CA SER A 150 2.77 -6.90 10.96
C SER A 150 1.53 -7.26 11.76
N ARG A 151 1.62 -7.08 13.08
CA ARG A 151 0.46 -7.20 13.98
C ARG A 151 -0.43 -5.96 13.99
N SER A 152 0.02 -4.88 13.36
CA SER A 152 -0.68 -3.60 13.36
C SER A 152 -1.53 -3.39 12.11
N LEU A 153 -1.44 -4.29 11.12
CA LEU A 153 -2.21 -4.19 9.88
C LEU A 153 -3.69 -4.37 10.19
N MET A 154 -4.48 -3.36 9.83
CA MET A 154 -5.92 -3.27 10.08
C MET A 154 -6.70 -3.11 8.79
N PHE A 155 -6.06 -2.60 7.74
CA PHE A 155 -6.69 -2.34 6.45
C PHE A 155 -5.82 -2.86 5.32
N LEU A 156 -6.41 -3.65 4.43
CA LEU A 156 -5.71 -4.23 3.30
C LEU A 156 -6.58 -4.17 2.04
N HIS A 157 -6.11 -3.47 1.01
CA HIS A 157 -6.72 -3.47 -0.31
C HIS A 157 -5.84 -4.30 -1.24
N LEU A 158 -6.33 -5.48 -1.63
CA LEU A 158 -5.60 -6.44 -2.45
C LEU A 158 -5.73 -6.16 -3.94
N ALA A 159 -4.77 -6.70 -4.71
CA ALA A 159 -4.91 -6.83 -6.15
C ALA A 159 -6.03 -7.82 -6.49
N ASN A 160 -6.71 -7.59 -7.62
CA ASN A 160 -7.94 -8.32 -7.97
C ASN A 160 -7.75 -9.84 -8.08
N HIS A 161 -6.61 -10.29 -8.59
CA HIS A 161 -6.32 -11.72 -8.75
C HIS A 161 -6.09 -12.44 -7.41
N LEU A 162 -5.71 -11.72 -6.36
CA LEU A 162 -5.49 -12.28 -5.03
C LEU A 162 -6.79 -12.53 -4.27
N ASN A 163 -7.88 -11.86 -4.63
CA ASN A 163 -9.18 -12.01 -3.98
C ASN A 163 -9.78 -13.41 -4.12
N ASN A 164 -9.30 -14.21 -5.07
CA ASN A 164 -9.76 -15.57 -5.31
C ASN A 164 -8.75 -16.65 -4.87
N ASN A 165 -7.64 -16.26 -4.23
CA ASN A 165 -6.63 -17.21 -3.78
C ASN A 165 -7.07 -17.87 -2.47
N ILE A 166 -7.45 -19.15 -2.53
CA ILE A 166 -7.99 -19.93 -1.39
C ILE A 166 -7.05 -19.90 -0.18
N MET A 167 -5.76 -20.15 -0.39
CA MET A 167 -4.76 -20.16 0.69
C MET A 167 -4.65 -18.78 1.36
N LEU A 168 -4.66 -17.71 0.57
CA LEU A 168 -4.60 -16.34 1.11
C LEU A 168 -5.88 -16.00 1.87
N ILE A 169 -7.04 -16.43 1.38
CA ILE A 169 -8.33 -16.25 2.06
C ILE A 169 -8.33 -16.91 3.44
N GLU A 170 -7.83 -18.15 3.53
CA GLU A 170 -7.70 -18.85 4.82
C GLU A 170 -6.78 -18.10 5.78
N VAL A 171 -5.62 -17.63 5.29
CA VAL A 171 -4.70 -16.80 6.08
C VAL A 171 -5.40 -15.53 6.55
N LEU A 172 -6.06 -14.78 5.67
CA LEU A 172 -6.78 -13.56 6.04
C LEU A 172 -7.84 -13.81 7.12
N SER A 173 -8.54 -14.94 7.02
CA SER A 173 -9.55 -15.35 8.00
C SER A 173 -8.92 -15.64 9.37
N LEU A 174 -7.75 -16.28 9.42
CA LEU A 174 -6.99 -16.49 10.66
C LEU A 174 -6.60 -15.17 11.34
N TYR A 175 -6.30 -14.14 10.55
CA TYR A 175 -6.00 -12.79 11.04
C TYR A 175 -7.25 -11.89 11.18
N LYS A 176 -8.46 -12.47 11.11
CA LYS A 176 -9.75 -11.78 11.30
C LYS A 176 -10.03 -10.63 10.30
N PHE A 177 -9.41 -10.64 9.14
CA PHE A 177 -9.77 -9.73 8.06
C PHE A 177 -11.08 -10.19 7.40
N ARG A 178 -12.04 -9.26 7.22
CA ARG A 178 -13.28 -9.52 6.47
C ARG A 178 -13.34 -8.72 5.18
N PHE A 179 -13.85 -9.33 4.12
CA PHE A 179 -14.10 -8.66 2.85
C PHE A 179 -15.28 -7.70 2.99
N ARG A 180 -15.04 -6.41 2.78
CA ARG A 180 -16.05 -5.41 2.43
C ARG A 180 -16.17 -5.39 0.91
N GLY A 181 -17.36 -5.71 0.41
CA GLY A 181 -17.67 -5.92 -1.01
C GLY A 181 -17.81 -7.40 -1.38
N ARG A 182 -18.49 -7.72 -2.49
CA ARG A 182 -18.63 -9.11 -2.96
C ARG A 182 -17.35 -9.56 -3.69
N PRO A 183 -16.66 -10.62 -3.25
CA PRO A 183 -15.59 -11.20 -4.06
C PRO A 183 -16.14 -11.57 -5.43
N ARG A 184 -15.42 -11.24 -6.51
CA ARG A 184 -15.67 -11.77 -7.87
C ARG A 184 -15.30 -13.25 -7.90
N MET A 185 -16.04 -14.07 -7.16
CA MET A 185 -15.90 -15.52 -7.17
C MET A 185 -17.06 -16.12 -7.97
N ASN A 186 -16.71 -16.96 -8.95
CA ASN A 186 -17.69 -17.69 -9.76
C ASN A 186 -18.42 -18.79 -8.94
N ASN A 187 -17.92 -19.11 -7.73
CA ASN A 187 -18.45 -20.17 -6.86
C ASN A 187 -18.85 -19.62 -5.47
N TRP A 188 -19.87 -18.75 -5.44
CA TRP A 188 -20.43 -18.17 -4.21
C TRP A 188 -20.82 -19.20 -3.13
N CYS A 189 -21.15 -20.43 -3.54
CA CYS A 189 -21.47 -21.55 -2.64
C CYS A 189 -20.28 -21.97 -1.75
N GLN A 190 -19.04 -21.88 -2.23
CA GLN A 190 -17.84 -22.22 -1.45
C GLN A 190 -17.52 -21.15 -0.38
N CYS A 191 -17.79 -19.88 -0.68
CA CYS A 191 -17.66 -18.79 0.30
C CYS A 191 -18.67 -18.91 1.44
N LYS A 192 -19.93 -19.28 1.15
CA LYS A 192 -20.94 -19.46 2.21
C LYS A 192 -20.53 -20.51 3.26
N GLN A 193 -19.88 -21.59 2.83
CA GLN A 193 -19.38 -22.63 3.73
C GLN A 193 -18.18 -22.17 4.58
N LEU A 194 -17.30 -21.33 4.03
CA LEU A 194 -16.11 -20.85 4.76
C LEU A 194 -16.39 -19.66 5.69
N PHE A 195 -17.35 -18.81 5.34
CA PHE A 195 -17.57 -17.54 6.05
C PHE A 195 -18.81 -17.49 6.94
N GLY A 196 -19.75 -18.43 6.81
CA GLY A 196 -20.87 -18.58 7.76
C GLY A 196 -21.76 -17.34 7.97
N VAL A 197 -21.84 -16.42 7.00
CA VAL A 197 -22.60 -15.16 7.17
C VAL A 197 -23.94 -15.23 6.44
N ALA A 198 -25.02 -15.26 7.22
CA ALA A 198 -26.37 -14.93 6.79
C ALA A 198 -26.55 -13.40 6.91
N GLY A 199 -26.85 -12.73 5.81
CA GLY A 199 -27.15 -11.31 5.79
C GLY A 199 -27.43 -10.86 4.37
N ASP A 200 -28.60 -10.22 4.17
CA ASP A 200 -29.05 -9.72 2.89
C ASP A 200 -28.22 -8.49 2.48
N TRP A 201 -27.65 -8.53 1.26
CA TRP A 201 -26.89 -7.42 0.69
C TRP A 201 -27.52 -6.98 -0.64
N VAL A 202 -27.94 -5.72 -0.69
CA VAL A 202 -28.46 -5.00 -1.87
C VAL A 202 -27.37 -4.86 -2.93
N ILE A 203 -27.75 -4.99 -4.20
CA ILE A 203 -26.87 -5.00 -5.37
C ILE A 203 -26.55 -3.56 -5.78
N ALA A 204 -25.26 -3.19 -5.76
CA ALA A 204 -24.72 -2.10 -6.57
C ALA A 204 -23.61 -2.67 -7.47
N SER A 205 -23.79 -2.58 -8.78
CA SER A 205 -22.82 -3.07 -9.75
C SER A 205 -21.54 -2.24 -9.71
N SER A 206 -20.38 -2.91 -9.77
CA SER A 206 -19.00 -2.37 -9.92
C SER A 206 -18.17 -2.04 -8.66
N GLU A 207 -18.52 -2.54 -7.48
CA GLU A 207 -17.80 -2.12 -6.26
C GLU A 207 -16.56 -2.95 -5.85
N MET A 208 -15.56 -2.15 -5.47
CA MET A 208 -14.22 -2.42 -4.93
C MET A 208 -14.21 -3.42 -3.75
N LEU A 209 -13.19 -4.27 -3.67
CA LEU A 209 -12.99 -5.17 -2.52
C LEU A 209 -11.98 -4.59 -1.54
N MET A 210 -12.46 -4.21 -0.36
CA MET A 210 -11.62 -3.68 0.73
C MET A 210 -11.64 -4.65 1.91
N LEU A 211 -10.51 -4.94 2.55
CA LEU A 211 -10.48 -5.77 3.76
C LEU A 211 -10.24 -4.89 4.98
N GLU A 212 -11.08 -5.04 6.00
CA GLU A 212 -10.90 -4.40 7.31
C GLU A 212 -10.88 -5.45 8.42
N LEU A 213 -10.01 -5.21 9.42
CA LEU A 213 -9.93 -5.98 10.65
C LEU A 213 -11.03 -5.50 11.61
N LEU A 214 -11.76 -6.45 12.21
CA LEU A 214 -12.80 -6.11 13.20
C LEU A 214 -12.14 -5.56 14.48
N ASP A 215 -12.58 -4.39 14.92
CA ASP A 215 -12.28 -3.85 16.24
C ASP A 215 -12.94 -4.77 17.29
N VAL A 216 -12.16 -5.50 18.09
CA VAL A 216 -12.69 -6.34 19.19
C VAL A 216 -12.89 -5.48 20.45
N SER A 217 -13.31 -4.24 20.27
CA SER A 217 -13.52 -3.25 21.32
C SER A 217 -15.00 -2.92 21.43
N SER A 218 -15.82 -3.91 21.72
CA SER A 218 -17.12 -3.71 22.37
C SER A 218 -17.44 -4.97 23.19
N PRO A 219 -17.34 -4.93 24.52
CA PRO A 219 -18.07 -5.88 25.33
C PRO A 219 -19.55 -5.53 25.15
N SER A 220 -20.29 -6.39 24.45
CA SER A 220 -21.75 -6.37 24.51
C SER A 220 -22.16 -6.76 25.94
N GLU A 221 -22.76 -5.80 26.64
CA GLU A 221 -23.60 -6.03 27.82
C GLU A 221 -24.71 -7.04 27.55
#